data_AF-A0A2W5PMQ4-F1
#
_entry.id   AF-A0A2W5PMQ4-F1
#
_cell.length_a   1.000
_cell.length_b   1.000
_cell.length_c   1.000
_cell.angle_alpha   90.00
_cell.angle_beta   90.00
_cell.angle_gamma   90.00
#
_symmetry.space_group_name_H-M   'P 1'
#
loop_
_entity.id
_entity.type
_entity.pdbx_description
1 polymer ?
#
loop_
_entity_poly.entity_id
_entity_poly.type
_entity_poly.pdbx_seq_one_letter_code
_entity_poly.pdbx_strand_id
1 'polypeptide(L)'
;MAADLSKLRRGKGAPPPVDEAPDVIAEDKRPEAVALRPLQVRIPESVFAEFSETAGREFGFSHGAKKQLFLKMWAAYKAQSMKA
;
A
#
# COMPACT_ATOMS: atom_id res chain seq x y z
N MET A 1 29.43 -46.95 1.08
CA MET A 1 29.50 -45.90 2.12
C MET A 1 28.13 -45.71 2.71
N ALA A 2 27.93 -45.98 4.01
CA ALA A 2 26.68 -45.70 4.71
C ALA A 2 26.89 -44.50 5.62
N ALA A 3 25.94 -43.55 5.63
CA ALA A 3 26.03 -42.35 6.47
C ALA A 3 25.79 -42.72 7.93
N ASP A 4 26.73 -42.32 8.80
CA ASP A 4 26.69 -42.57 10.23
C ASP A 4 25.66 -41.65 10.91
N LEU A 5 24.52 -42.24 11.28
CA LEU A 5 23.36 -41.57 11.87
C LEU A 5 23.62 -41.02 13.29
N SER A 6 24.75 -41.38 13.92
CA SER A 6 25.13 -40.89 15.26
C SER A 6 25.50 -39.40 15.29
N LYS A 7 25.73 -38.77 14.12
CA LYS A 7 26.05 -37.34 14.00
C LYS A 7 24.82 -36.42 13.91
N LEU A 8 23.60 -36.97 13.85
CA LEU A 8 22.38 -36.19 13.92
C LEU A 8 22.18 -35.66 15.35
N ARG A 9 22.54 -34.39 15.58
CA ARG A 9 22.28 -33.69 16.84
C ARG A 9 20.78 -33.59 17.10
N ARG A 10 20.22 -34.53 17.85
CA ARG A 10 18.89 -34.41 18.48
C ARG A 10 18.99 -33.34 19.55
N GLY A 11 18.67 -32.08 19.22
CA GLY A 11 18.61 -31.02 20.23
C GLY A 11 19.18 -29.65 19.87
N LYS A 12 19.35 -29.32 18.58
CA LYS A 12 19.42 -27.89 18.20
C LYS A 12 18.01 -27.38 17.89
N GLY A 13 17.42 -26.70 18.87
CA GLY A 13 16.21 -25.90 18.68
C GLY A 13 14.95 -26.71 18.41
N ALA A 14 14.49 -27.48 19.40
CA ALA A 14 13.10 -27.90 19.38
C ALA A 14 12.23 -26.61 19.38
N PRO A 15 11.32 -26.42 18.41
CA PRO A 15 10.48 -25.25 18.39
C PRO A 15 9.64 -25.21 19.69
N PRO A 16 9.32 -24.02 20.21
CA PRO A 16 8.47 -23.90 21.39
C PRO A 16 7.13 -24.62 21.14
N PRO A 17 6.48 -25.13 22.20
CA PRO A 17 5.17 -25.76 22.11
C PRO A 17 4.19 -24.86 21.36
N VAL A 18 3.34 -25.46 20.52
CA VAL A 18 2.35 -24.72 19.70
C VAL A 18 1.47 -23.80 20.58
N ASP A 19 1.20 -24.21 21.81
CA ASP A 19 0.39 -23.46 22.79
C ASP A 19 1.10 -22.21 23.36
N GLU A 20 2.43 -22.12 23.26
CA GLU A 20 3.22 -20.98 23.75
C GLU A 20 3.61 -20.00 22.62
N ALA A 21 3.42 -20.39 21.36
CA ALA A 21 3.70 -19.54 20.23
C ALA A 21 2.55 -18.54 20.02
N PRO A 22 2.80 -17.21 20.03
CA PRO A 22 1.76 -16.25 19.71
C PRO A 22 1.27 -16.48 18.28
N ASP A 23 -0.05 -16.61 18.10
CA ASP A 23 -0.66 -16.71 16.78
C ASP A 23 -0.57 -15.37 16.06
N VAL A 24 0.54 -15.17 15.34
CA VAL A 24 0.84 -13.94 14.59
C VAL A 24 -0.01 -13.80 13.31
N ILE A 25 -0.84 -14.79 13.00
CA ILE A 25 -1.65 -14.85 11.77
C ILE A 25 -3.10 -14.40 12.02
N ALA A 26 -3.56 -14.42 13.28
CA ALA A 26 -4.96 -14.14 13.64
C ALA A 26 -5.44 -12.70 13.35
N GLU A 27 -4.54 -11.70 13.33
CA GLU A 27 -4.91 -10.31 13.07
C GLU A 27 -4.49 -9.86 11.67
N ASP A 28 -5.43 -9.84 10.73
CA ASP A 28 -5.24 -9.10 9.49
C ASP A 28 -5.23 -7.59 9.79
N LYS A 29 -4.03 -7.03 9.93
CA LYS A 29 -3.79 -5.60 10.19
C LYS A 29 -4.14 -4.71 8.99
N ARG A 30 -4.61 -5.26 7.86
CA ARG A 30 -4.95 -4.44 6.70
C ARG A 30 -6.26 -3.70 6.97
N PRO A 31 -6.30 -2.38 6.74
CA PRO A 31 -7.56 -1.65 6.78
C PRO A 31 -8.53 -2.25 5.75
N GLU A 32 -9.82 -2.27 6.10
CA GLU A 32 -10.87 -2.78 5.22
C GLU A 32 -10.79 -2.12 3.84
N ALA A 33 -10.93 -2.92 2.79
CA ALA A 33 -10.87 -2.44 1.42
C ALA A 33 -12.08 -1.55 1.13
N VAL A 34 -11.86 -0.23 1.05
CA VAL A 34 -12.89 0.73 0.66
C VAL A 34 -13.19 0.57 -0.83
N ALA A 35 -14.47 0.44 -1.18
CA ALA A 35 -14.92 0.35 -2.56
C ALA A 35 -14.57 1.64 -3.34
N LEU A 36 -13.79 1.52 -4.41
CA LEU A 36 -13.43 2.63 -5.30
C LEU A 36 -14.20 2.55 -6.61
N ARG A 37 -14.65 3.70 -7.12
CA ARG A 37 -15.26 3.82 -8.45
C ARG A 37 -14.41 4.76 -9.33
N PRO A 38 -14.25 4.46 -10.63
CA PRO A 38 -13.49 5.32 -11.53
C PRO A 38 -14.27 6.60 -11.84
N LEU A 39 -13.64 7.75 -11.62
CA LEU A 39 -14.12 9.05 -12.09
C LEU A 39 -13.57 9.28 -13.50
N GLN A 40 -14.40 9.06 -14.52
CA GLN A 40 -14.00 9.23 -15.92
C GLN A 40 -14.44 10.61 -16.41
N VAL A 41 -13.48 11.44 -16.80
CA VAL A 41 -13.73 12.76 -17.39
C VAL A 41 -12.88 12.94 -18.64
N ARG A 42 -13.40 13.71 -19.60
CA ARG A 42 -12.65 14.13 -20.80
C ARG A 42 -12.24 15.57 -20.61
N ILE A 43 -10.96 15.85 -20.82
CA ILE A 43 -10.38 17.18 -20.73
C ILE A 43 -9.49 17.44 -21.95
N PRO A 44 -9.22 18.71 -22.29
CA PRO A 44 -8.25 19.03 -23.34
C PRO A 44 -6.87 18.43 -23.05
N GLU A 45 -6.14 18.10 -24.10
CA GLU A 45 -4.80 17.50 -24.01
C GLU A 45 -3.81 18.41 -23.27
N SER A 46 -3.88 19.73 -23.51
CA SER A 46 -3.04 20.71 -22.82
C SER A 46 -3.22 20.65 -21.30
N VAL A 47 -4.48 20.64 -20.85
CA VAL A 47 -4.82 20.55 -19.42
C VAL A 47 -4.34 19.22 -18.83
N PHE A 48 -4.46 18.12 -19.58
CA PHE A 48 -3.96 16.82 -19.14
C PHE A 48 -2.44 16.79 -19.01
N ALA A 49 -1.71 17.41 -19.94
CA ALA A 49 -0.25 17.48 -19.91
C ALA A 49 0.24 18.28 -18.70
N GLU A 50 -0.30 19.47 -18.49
CA GLU A 50 0.02 20.34 -17.34
C GLU A 50 -0.27 19.64 -16.00
N PHE A 51 -1.44 18.99 -15.91
CA PHE A 51 -1.81 18.24 -14.71
C PHE A 51 -0.88 17.05 -14.46
N SER A 52 -0.50 16.33 -15.52
CA SER A 52 0.41 15.20 -15.44
C SER A 52 1.82 15.61 -15.00
N GLU A 53 2.32 16.73 -15.54
CA GLU A 53 3.62 17.29 -15.19
C GLU A 53 3.65 17.76 -13.73
N THR A 54 2.61 18.49 -13.31
CA THR A 54 2.47 18.94 -11.92
C THR A 54 2.44 17.75 -10.95
N ALA A 55 1.66 16.71 -11.28
CA ALA A 55 1.58 15.50 -10.48
C ALA A 55 2.95 14.79 -10.40
N GLY A 56 3.66 14.70 -11.52
CA GLY A 56 4.99 14.09 -11.61
C GLY A 56 6.05 14.85 -10.81
N ARG A 57 6.00 16.19 -10.81
CA ARG A 57 6.90 17.04 -10.02
C ARG A 57 6.65 16.93 -8.52
N GLU A 58 5.39 16.86 -8.10
CA GLU A 58 5.05 16.91 -6.67
C GLU A 58 5.10 15.53 -6.00
N PHE A 59 4.58 14.49 -6.67
CA PHE A 59 4.44 13.14 -6.10
C PHE A 59 5.35 12.10 -6.78
N GLY A 60 6.23 12.56 -7.67
CA GLY A 60 7.07 11.70 -8.51
C GLY A 60 6.31 11.13 -9.71
N PHE A 61 7.04 10.72 -10.75
CA PHE A 61 6.50 10.07 -11.95
C PHE A 61 6.11 8.60 -11.69
N SER A 62 5.28 8.38 -10.67
CA SER A 62 4.87 7.06 -10.18
C SER A 62 3.39 6.77 -10.43
N HIS A 63 3.02 5.49 -10.37
CA HIS A 63 1.62 5.08 -10.42
C HIS A 63 0.86 5.67 -9.24
N GLY A 64 -0.13 6.52 -9.53
CA GLY A 64 -1.00 7.14 -8.53
C GLY A 64 -0.73 8.63 -8.26
N ALA A 65 0.34 9.22 -8.80
CA ALA A 65 0.65 10.64 -8.62
C ALA A 65 -0.51 11.57 -9.02
N LYS A 66 -1.15 11.29 -10.16
CA LYS A 66 -2.35 12.00 -10.64
C LYS A 66 -3.53 11.91 -9.65
N LYS A 67 -3.74 10.73 -9.06
CA LYS A 67 -4.79 10.52 -8.05
C LYS A 67 -4.49 11.33 -6.78
N GLN A 68 -3.24 11.33 -6.34
CA GLN A 68 -2.82 12.09 -5.15
C GLN A 68 -3.00 13.59 -5.36
N LEU A 69 -2.56 14.11 -6.52
CA LEU A 69 -2.76 15.51 -6.87
C LEU A 69 -4.25 15.88 -6.92
N PHE A 70 -5.09 15.03 -7.54
CA PHE A 70 -6.53 15.24 -7.58
C PHE A 70 -7.15 15.32 -6.17
N LEU A 71 -6.80 14.38 -5.29
CA LEU A 71 -7.31 14.37 -3.91
C LEU A 71 -6.86 15.59 -3.11
N LYS A 72 -5.63 16.05 -3.30
CA LYS A 72 -5.10 17.29 -2.71
C LYS A 72 -5.91 18.50 -3.18
N MET A 73 -6.10 18.65 -4.50
CA MET A 73 -6.89 19.74 -5.08
C MET A 73 -8.34 19.70 -4.59
N TRP A 74 -8.95 18.52 -4.51
CA TRP A 74 -10.30 18.34 -4.01
C TRP A 74 -10.46 18.75 -2.53
N ALA A 75 -9.50 18.37 -1.68
CA ALA A 75 -9.48 18.77 -0.29
C ALA A 75 -9.37 20.30 -0.14
N ALA A 76 -8.48 20.93 -0.91
CA ALA A 76 -8.33 22.38 -0.93
C ALA A 76 -9.60 23.09 -1.43
N TYR A 77 -10.22 22.58 -2.49
CA TYR A 77 -11.48 23.11 -3.03
C TYR A 77 -12.60 23.04 -1.98
N LYS A 78 -12.80 21.89 -1.32
CA LYS A 78 -13.78 21.77 -0.24
C LYS A 78 -13.51 22.72 0.93
N ALA A 79 -12.25 22.87 1.30
CA ALA A 79 -11.87 23.78 2.38
C ALA A 79 -12.16 25.25 2.03
N GLN A 80 -12.06 25.62 0.76
CA GLN A 80 -12.44 26.94 0.27
C GLN A 80 -13.97 27.10 0.18
N SER A 81 -14.68 26.10 -0.34
CA SER A 81 -16.14 26.18 -0.53
C SER A 81 -16.93 26.14 0.77
N MET A 82 -16.39 25.55 1.84
CA MET A 82 -17.01 25.58 3.18
C MET A 82 -16.72 26.87 3.97
N LYS A 83 -15.80 27.72 3.47
CA LYS A 83 -15.49 29.03 4.06
C LYS A 83 -16.23 30.18 3.38
N ALA A 84 -16.88 29.92 2.25
CA ALA A 84 -17.71 30.87 1.49
C ALA A 84 -19.19 30.71 1.91
#